data_AF-A0A1G2M422-F1
#
_entry.id   AF-A0A1G2M422-F1
#
_cell.length_a   1.000
_cell.length_b   1.000
_cell.length_c   1.000
_cell.angle_alpha   90.00
_cell.angle_beta   90.00
_cell.angle_gamma   90.00
#
_symmetry.space_group_name_H-M   'P 1'
#
loop_
_entity.id
_entity.type
_entity.pdbx_description
1 polymer ?
#
loop_
_entity_poly.entity_id
_entity_poly.type
_entity_poly.pdbx_seq_one_letter_code
_entity_poly.pdbx_strand_id
1 'polypeptide(L)'
;MASIQIERTNNENGLSLLRRFNKRIQGAGIVKAVRGNRYKERNKSPLTRKKRALNQLRRRTEIIALVKLGKLPDKMSKPNS
;
A
#
# COMPACT_ATOMS: atom_id res chain seq x y z
N MET A 1 16.41 3.72 8.44
CA MET A 1 15.12 4.44 8.49
C MET A 1 15.21 5.53 7.41
N ALA A 2 14.23 5.64 6.50
CA ALA A 2 14.33 6.59 5.39
C ALA A 2 13.77 7.95 5.80
N SER A 3 14.53 9.02 5.57
CA SER A 3 14.09 10.40 5.81
C SER A 3 13.41 10.95 4.55
N ILE A 4 12.24 11.56 4.69
CA ILE A 4 11.54 12.23 3.59
C ILE A 4 11.59 13.73 3.84
N GLN A 5 12.17 14.44 2.88
CA GLN A 5 12.20 15.90 2.84
C GLN A 5 11.31 16.40 1.69
N ILE A 6 10.59 17.49 1.95
CA ILE A 6 9.73 18.14 0.96
C ILE A 6 9.95 19.66 1.06
N GLU A 7 10.35 20.25 -0.06
CA GLU A 7 10.49 21.70 -0.20
C GLU A 7 9.16 22.35 -0.56
N ARG A 8 8.97 23.57 -0.04
CA ARG A 8 7.85 24.44 -0.39
C ARG A 8 7.99 24.93 -1.83
N THR A 9 6.86 25.06 -2.50
CA THR A 9 6.78 25.69 -3.82
C THR A 9 6.24 27.11 -3.66
N ASN A 10 6.65 28.04 -4.53
CA ASN A 10 6.50 29.50 -4.39
C ASN A 10 5.09 30.05 -4.08
N ASN A 11 4.02 29.25 -4.16
CA ASN A 11 2.65 29.67 -3.84
C ASN A 11 1.81 28.62 -3.09
N GLU A 12 2.46 27.71 -2.36
CA GLU A 12 1.76 26.64 -1.62
C GLU A 12 1.27 27.09 -0.24
N ASN A 13 0.01 26.75 0.09
CA ASN A 13 -0.50 26.85 1.45
C ASN A 13 0.10 25.70 2.32
N GLY A 14 0.27 25.95 3.63
CA GLY A 14 0.81 24.95 4.58
C GLY A 14 0.02 23.63 4.61
N LEU A 15 -1.30 23.68 4.40
CA LEU A 15 -2.14 22.48 4.34
C LEU A 15 -1.85 21.60 3.11
N SER A 16 -1.59 22.20 1.95
CA SER A 16 -1.19 21.47 0.74
C SER A 16 0.16 20.78 0.89
N LEU A 17 1.11 21.44 1.54
CA LEU A 17 2.43 20.88 1.86
C LEU A 17 2.30 19.64 2.76
N LEU A 18 1.50 19.73 3.82
CA LEU A 18 1.24 18.61 4.74
C LEU A 18 0.57 17.43 4.02
N ARG A 19 -0.37 17.70 3.11
CA ARG A 19 -1.01 16.64 2.30
C ARG A 19 0.02 15.91 1.43
N ARG A 20 0.90 16.63 0.74
CA ARG A 20 1.98 16.04 -0.06
C ARG A 20 2.93 15.21 0.79
N PHE A 21 3.28 15.71 1.97
CA PHE A 21 4.09 15.00 2.94
C PHE A 21 3.46 13.66 3.35
N ASN A 22 2.19 13.69 3.75
CA ASN A 22 1.45 12.49 4.09
C ASN A 22 1.36 11.51 2.91
N LYS A 23 1.04 12.00 1.70
CA LYS A 23 0.97 11.17 0.49
C LYS A 23 2.32 10.53 0.16
N ARG A 24 3.42 11.27 0.27
CA ARG A 24 4.78 10.77 0.00
C ARG A 24 5.22 9.75 1.06
N ILE A 25 4.92 9.97 2.33
CA ILE A 25 5.16 8.99 3.41
C ILE A 25 4.40 7.69 3.18
N GLN A 26 3.11 7.80 2.82
CA GLN A 26 2.26 6.64 2.58
C GLN A 26 2.70 5.88 1.33
N GLY A 27 2.98 6.59 0.23
CA GLY A 27 3.46 6.00 -1.03
C GLY A 27 4.84 5.36 -0.90
N ALA A 28 5.75 5.95 -0.12
CA ALA A 28 7.06 5.37 0.18
C ALA A 28 6.99 4.16 1.14
N GLY A 29 5.81 3.82 1.67
CA GLY A 29 5.61 2.65 2.51
C GLY A 29 6.28 2.71 3.89
N ILE A 30 6.78 3.88 4.31
CA ILE A 30 7.56 4.04 5.56
C ILE A 30 6.73 3.63 6.78
N VAL A 31 5.46 4.05 6.85
CA VAL A 31 4.58 3.68 7.97
C VAL A 31 4.41 2.16 8.07
N LYS A 32 4.30 1.47 6.93
CA LYS A 32 4.19 0.00 6.89
C LYS A 32 5.50 -0.66 7.32
N ALA A 33 6.64 -0.14 6.89
CA ALA A 33 7.95 -0.64 7.27
C ALA A 33 8.22 -0.48 8.78
N VAL A 34 7.97 0.71 9.33
CA VAL A 34 8.14 0.97 10.77
C VAL A 34 7.22 0.08 11.62
N ARG A 35 5.96 -0.11 11.20
CA ARG A 35 5.04 -1.03 11.90
C ARG A 35 5.51 -2.48 11.82
N GLY A 36 5.98 -2.93 10.66
CA GLY A 36 6.48 -4.29 10.47
C GLY A 36 7.76 -4.58 11.26
N ASN A 37 8.64 -3.59 11.43
CA ASN A 37 9.91 -3.73 12.15
C ASN A 37 9.77 -3.51 13.67
N ARG A 38 8.57 -3.15 14.17
CA ARG A 38 8.35 -2.85 15.60
C ARG A 38 8.66 -4.06 16.50
N TYR A 39 8.35 -5.26 16.03
CA TYR A 39 8.53 -6.49 16.79
C TYR A 39 9.27 -7.53 15.96
N LYS A 40 10.07 -8.36 16.63
CA LYS A 40 10.77 -9.48 16.00
C LYS A 40 9.78 -10.60 15.68
N GLU A 41 9.52 -10.85 14.41
CA GLU A 41 8.70 -11.99 13.98
C GLU A 41 9.56 -13.25 13.77
N ARG A 42 8.99 -14.43 14.03
CA ARG A 42 9.61 -15.72 13.68
C ARG A 42 9.51 -15.96 12.17
N ASN A 43 10.55 -16.57 11.60
CA ASN A 43 10.53 -17.07 10.23
C ASN A 43 9.40 -18.10 10.02
N LYS A 44 8.53 -17.82 9.05
CA LYS A 44 7.37 -18.68 8.72
C LYS A 44 7.84 -19.97 8.05
N SER A 45 7.16 -21.08 8.35
CA SER A 45 7.46 -22.37 7.72
C SER A 45 7.13 -22.35 6.20
N PRO A 46 7.73 -23.24 5.40
CA PRO A 46 7.44 -23.33 3.97
C PRO A 46 5.96 -23.56 3.68
N LEU A 47 5.28 -24.40 4.47
CA LEU A 47 3.85 -24.70 4.31
C LEU A 47 2.99 -23.45 4.54
N THR A 48 3.25 -22.69 5.61
CA THR A 48 2.52 -21.45 5.91
C THR A 48 2.71 -20.42 4.79
N ARG A 49 3.91 -20.32 4.21
CA ARG A 49 4.18 -19.46 3.06
C ARG A 49 3.38 -19.89 1.83
N LYS A 50 3.37 -21.18 1.51
CA LYS A 50 2.59 -21.76 0.39
C LYS A 50 1.09 -21.48 0.56
N LYS A 51 0.52 -21.76 1.74
CA LYS A 51 -0.91 -21.52 2.03
C LYS A 51 -1.29 -20.04 1.85
N ARG A 52 -0.44 -19.11 2.32
CA ARG A 52 -0.65 -17.67 2.12
C ARG A 52 -0.65 -17.29 0.64
N ALA A 53 0.28 -17.84 -0.15
CA ALA A 53 0.36 -17.58 -1.58
C ALA A 53 -0.90 -18.07 -2.32
N LEU A 54 -1.36 -19.29 -2.02
CA LEU A 54 -2.60 -19.83 -2.59
C LEU A 54 -3.82 -18.97 -2.28
N ASN A 55 -3.95 -18.52 -1.03
CA ASN A 55 -5.04 -17.61 -0.65
C ASN A 55 -4.99 -16.28 -1.41
N GLN A 56 -3.79 -15.76 -1.69
CA GLN A 56 -3.62 -14.53 -2.46
C GLN A 56 -4.04 -14.71 -3.92
N LEU A 57 -3.71 -15.86 -4.52
CA LEU A 57 -4.13 -16.20 -5.88
C LEU A 57 -5.65 -16.34 -5.97
N ARG A 58 -6.26 -17.07 -5.04
CA ARG A 58 -7.72 -17.24 -4.97
C ARG A 58 -8.46 -15.90 -4.85
N ARG A 59 -7.98 -15.02 -3.97
CA ARG A 59 -8.57 -13.67 -3.84
C ARG A 59 -8.43 -12.85 -5.11
N ARG A 60 -7.32 -12.97 -5.84
CA ARG A 60 -7.15 -12.27 -7.13
C ARG A 60 -8.17 -12.77 -8.15
N THR A 61 -8.37 -14.08 -8.27
CA THR A 61 -9.35 -14.63 -9.22
C THR A 61 -10.78 -14.25 -8.85
N GLU A 62 -11.12 -14.27 -7.56
CA GLU A 62 -12.42 -13.82 -7.05
C GLU A 62 -12.68 -12.34 -7.39
N ILE A 63 -11.70 -11.46 -7.14
CA ILE A 63 -11.80 -10.04 -7.48
C ILE A 63 -12.01 -9.85 -8.98
N ILE A 64 -11.24 -10.54 -9.83
CA ILE A 64 -11.38 -10.44 -11.29
C ILE A 64 -12.78 -10.87 -11.72
N ALA A 65 -13.32 -11.97 -11.17
CA ALA A 65 -14.67 -12.42 -11.46
C ALA A 65 -15.72 -11.39 -11.02
N LEU A 66 -15.59 -10.82 -9.81
CA LEU A 66 -16.50 -9.81 -9.30
C LEU A 66 -16.47 -8.52 -10.11
N VAL A 67 -15.31 -8.08 -10.58
CA VAL A 67 -15.18 -6.94 -11.49
C VAL A 67 -15.87 -7.23 -12.82
N LYS A 68 -15.64 -8.42 -13.41
CA LYS A 68 -16.32 -8.84 -14.65
C LYS A 68 -17.85 -8.90 -14.50
N LEU A 69 -18.33 -9.26 -13.32
CA LEU A 69 -19.77 -9.29 -13.00
C LEU A 69 -20.34 -7.91 -12.64
N GLY A 70 -19.53 -6.83 -12.67
CA GLY A 70 -19.95 -5.48 -12.29
C GLY A 70 -20.22 -5.29 -10.79
N LYS A 71 -19.90 -6.28 -9.95
CA LYS A 71 -20.16 -6.27 -8.50
C LYS A 71 -19.09 -5.54 -7.70
N LEU A 72 -17.96 -5.21 -8.33
CA LEU A 72 -16.86 -4.48 -7.71
C LEU A 72 -16.31 -3.46 -8.71
N PRO A 73 -16.03 -2.21 -8.29
CA PRO A 73 -15.40 -1.24 -9.17
C PRO A 73 -13.99 -1.70 -9.56
N ASP A 74 -13.63 -1.52 -10.83
CA ASP A 74 -12.28 -1.79 -11.29
C ASP A 74 -11.31 -0.75 -10.73
N LYS A 75 -10.68 -1.10 -9.60
CA LYS A 75 -9.65 -0.27 -8.96
C LYS A 75 -8.32 -0.30 -9.73
N MET A 76 -8.17 -1.16 -10.74
CA MET A 76 -6.97 -1.21 -11.60
C MET A 76 -6.91 -0.01 -12.57
N SER A 77 -8.06 0.62 -12.87
CA SER A 77 -8.15 1.72 -13.84
C SER A 77 -7.72 3.10 -13.32
N LYS A 78 -7.63 3.34 -12.00
CA LYS A 78 -7.21 4.65 -11.48
C LYS A 78 -5.80 4.58 -10.88
N PRO A 79 -4.77 5.03 -11.60
CA PRO A 79 -3.46 5.23 -11.00
C PRO A 79 -3.56 6.39 -10.01
N ASN A 80 -3.43 6.09 -8.72
CA ASN A 80 -3.09 7.01 -7.62
C ASN A 80 -3.19 8.52 -7.91
N SER A 81 -4.41 9.07 -7.98
CA SER A 81 -4.65 10.52 -7.94
C SER A 81 -4.15 11.14 -6.65
#